data_AF-A0A7V8YZG4-F1
#
_entry.id   AF-A0A7V8YZG4-F1
#
_cell.length_a   1.000
_cell.length_b   1.000
_cell.length_c   1.000
_cell.angle_alpha   90.00
_cell.angle_beta   90.00
_cell.angle_gamma   90.00
#
_symmetry.space_group_name_H-M   'P 1'
#
loop_
_entity.id
_entity.type
_entity.pdbx_description
1 polymer ?
#
loop_
_entity_poly.entity_id
_entity_poly.type
_entity_poly.pdbx_seq_one_letter_code
_entity_poly.pdbx_strand_id
1 'polypeptide(L)'
;MKRLSIALIFFALLSSNLIAQRSENIITTEVPTDNKSDSDGCSLFPDCNYRDCCVEHDKDYYSGGSGKERWRSDKRLYKCVKSSKGWQNEIIAPVMWLGVRVFGVSFLPTQFRWGFGRTKAKKLKNTS
;
A
#
# COMPACT_ATOMS: atom_id res chain seq x y z
N MET A 1 34.41 14.95 57.58
CA MET A 1 34.94 13.96 56.61
C MET A 1 34.02 13.92 55.39
N LYS A 2 34.16 14.89 54.49
CA LYS A 2 33.36 15.04 53.26
C LYS A 2 34.25 14.69 52.06
N ARG A 3 34.58 13.41 51.87
CA ARG A 3 35.34 12.94 50.69
C ARG A 3 34.89 11.57 50.16
N LEU A 4 33.74 11.06 50.61
CA LEU A 4 33.26 9.71 50.25
C LEU A 4 31.93 9.71 49.49
N SER A 5 31.61 10.77 48.74
CA SER A 5 30.37 10.82 47.94
C SER A 5 30.51 11.34 46.52
N ILE A 6 31.67 11.90 46.13
CA ILE A 6 31.86 12.41 44.77
C ILE A 6 32.33 11.29 43.82
N ALA A 7 33.17 10.37 44.29
CA ALA A 7 33.68 9.26 43.48
C ALA A 7 32.58 8.27 43.04
N LEU A 8 31.56 8.06 43.87
CA LEU A 8 30.43 7.16 43.54
C LEU A 8 29.49 7.77 42.48
N ILE A 9 29.33 9.10 42.45
CA ILE A 9 28.52 9.80 41.45
C ILE A 9 29.24 9.79 40.09
N PHE A 10 30.56 9.96 40.06
CA PHE A 10 31.35 9.85 38.83
C PHE A 10 31.36 8.43 38.25
N PHE A 11 31.42 7.40 39.09
CA PHE A 11 31.37 6.00 38.65
C PHE A 11 29.99 5.64 38.06
N ALA A 12 28.90 6.16 38.64
CA ALA A 12 27.56 6.00 38.09
C ALA A 12 27.40 6.70 36.73
N LEU A 13 27.94 7.92 36.56
CA LEU A 13 27.84 8.67 35.29
C LEU A 13 28.73 8.11 34.16
N LEU A 14 29.84 7.44 34.49
CA LEU A 14 30.64 6.72 33.48
C LEU A 14 29.95 5.43 32.99
N SER A 15 29.12 4.79 33.82
CA SER A 15 28.41 3.57 33.42
C SER A 15 27.27 3.81 32.42
N SER A 16 26.72 5.03 32.37
CA SER A 16 25.67 5.40 31.41
C SER A 16 26.14 5.63 29.97
N ASN A 17 27.45 5.53 29.68
CA ASN A 17 27.99 5.72 28.32
C ASN A 17 28.59 4.44 27.70
N LEU A 18 28.34 3.27 28.30
CA LEU A 18 28.76 1.97 27.76
C LEU A 18 27.61 1.18 27.12
N ILE A 19 26.69 1.89 26.47
CA ILE A 19 25.93 1.36 25.34
C ILE A 19 26.46 2.04 24.08
N ALA A 20 27.76 1.84 23.84
CA ALA A 20 28.35 2.06 22.54
C ALA A 20 27.80 0.99 21.59
N GLN A 21 26.93 1.44 20.70
CA GLN A 21 26.73 0.92 19.33
C GLN A 21 27.16 -0.53 19.11
N ARG A 22 26.32 -1.49 19.49
CA ARG A 22 26.29 -2.77 18.79
C ARG A 22 25.42 -2.56 17.55
N SER A 23 26.09 -2.40 16.41
CA SER A 23 25.49 -2.62 15.09
C SER A 23 24.99 -4.07 15.06
N GLU A 24 23.72 -4.27 15.38
CA GLU A 24 22.98 -5.28 14.66
C GLU A 24 22.61 -4.62 13.34
N ASN A 25 23.26 -5.08 12.26
CA ASN A 25 22.67 -5.08 10.94
C ASN A 25 21.37 -5.89 10.98
N ILE A 26 20.36 -5.41 11.69
CA ILE A 26 19.00 -5.67 11.31
C ILE A 26 18.85 -4.77 10.10
N ILE A 27 18.89 -5.39 8.93
CA ILE A 27 18.28 -4.86 7.74
C ILE A 27 16.80 -4.69 8.11
N THR A 28 16.48 -3.62 8.83
CA THR A 28 15.20 -2.97 8.67
C THR A 28 15.31 -2.42 7.26
N THR A 29 14.94 -3.24 6.28
CA THR A 29 14.10 -2.69 5.24
C THR A 29 12.93 -2.09 6.00
N GLU A 30 13.07 -0.83 6.41
CA GLU A 30 11.96 0.08 6.32
C GLU A 30 11.56 -0.02 4.86
N VAL A 31 10.66 -0.96 4.58
CA VAL A 31 9.84 -0.93 3.39
C VAL A 31 9.31 0.48 3.42
N PRO A 32 9.68 1.34 2.45
CA PRO A 32 9.20 2.72 2.45
C PRO A 32 7.70 2.66 2.67
N THR A 33 7.24 3.15 3.82
CA THR A 33 5.83 3.35 4.07
C THR A 33 5.43 4.66 3.42
N ASP A 34 5.88 4.91 2.19
CA ASP A 34 5.08 5.72 1.29
C ASP A 34 3.91 4.82 0.91
N ASN A 35 2.86 4.88 1.72
CA ASN A 35 1.53 4.40 1.42
C ASN A 35 0.91 5.10 0.19
N LYS A 36 1.73 5.49 -0.78
CA LYS A 36 1.31 5.90 -2.11
C LYS A 36 0.92 4.64 -2.85
N SER A 37 -0.35 4.27 -2.73
CA SER A 37 -0.98 3.38 -3.71
C SER A 37 -0.78 3.99 -5.09
N ASP A 38 0.02 3.34 -5.94
CA ASP A 38 0.16 3.69 -7.35
C ASP A 38 -1.22 3.51 -7.99
N SER A 39 -1.89 4.62 -8.30
CA SER A 39 -3.24 4.64 -8.88
C SER A 39 -3.23 5.46 -10.16
N ASP A 40 -3.78 4.89 -11.22
CA ASP A 40 -3.96 5.56 -12.52
C ASP A 40 -5.38 6.12 -12.70
N GLY A 41 -6.22 6.05 -11.66
CA GLY A 41 -7.63 6.40 -11.74
C GLY A 41 -8.42 5.21 -12.29
N CYS A 42 -9.28 5.45 -13.27
CA CYS A 42 -10.05 4.37 -13.88
C CYS A 42 -9.34 3.85 -15.15
N SER A 43 -8.41 2.90 -15.03
CA SER A 43 -7.43 2.53 -16.07
C SER A 43 -7.94 2.38 -17.52
N LEU A 44 -9.18 1.90 -17.73
CA LEU A 44 -9.81 1.74 -19.06
C LEU A 44 -11.18 2.45 -19.18
N PHE A 45 -11.50 3.33 -18.24
CA PHE A 45 -12.73 4.11 -18.24
C PHE A 45 -12.38 5.60 -18.11
N PRO A 46 -13.20 6.52 -18.62
CA PRO A 46 -12.99 7.94 -18.35
C PRO A 46 -13.08 8.22 -16.85
N ASP A 47 -12.18 9.08 -16.35
CA ASP A 47 -12.22 9.59 -14.99
C ASP A 47 -13.36 10.61 -14.85
N CYS A 48 -14.52 10.13 -14.39
CA CYS A 48 -15.70 10.95 -14.16
C CYS A 48 -15.91 11.17 -12.66
N ASN A 49 -17.16 11.40 -12.26
CA ASN A 49 -17.56 11.60 -10.87
C ASN A 49 -17.43 10.35 -9.96
N TYR A 50 -16.98 9.22 -10.51
CA TYR A 50 -16.67 7.99 -9.79
C TYR A 50 -15.16 7.71 -9.70
N ARG A 51 -14.29 8.67 -10.09
CA ARG A 51 -12.83 8.52 -10.04
C ARG A 51 -12.33 8.03 -8.68
N ASP A 52 -12.85 8.59 -7.59
CA ASP A 52 -12.44 8.23 -6.23
C ASP A 52 -12.74 6.75 -5.90
N CYS A 53 -13.78 6.17 -6.51
CA CYS A 53 -14.08 4.75 -6.39
C CYS A 53 -12.97 3.89 -7.01
N CYS A 54 -12.43 4.32 -8.16
CA CYS A 54 -11.32 3.64 -8.83
C CYS A 54 -10.02 3.77 -8.04
N VAL A 55 -9.73 4.97 -7.51
CA VAL A 55 -8.53 5.21 -6.67
C VAL A 55 -8.54 4.33 -5.42
N GLU A 56 -9.70 4.14 -4.79
CA GLU A 56 -9.82 3.23 -3.63
C GLU A 56 -9.67 1.76 -4.05
N HIS A 57 -10.22 1.37 -5.20
CA HIS A 57 -10.07 0.03 -5.75
C HIS A 57 -8.61 -0.31 -6.09
N ASP A 58 -7.85 0.66 -6.61
CA ASP A 58 -6.43 0.53 -6.92
C ASP A 58 -5.58 0.23 -5.68
N LYS A 59 -5.96 0.70 -4.48
CA LYS A 59 -5.23 0.37 -3.24
C LYS A 59 -5.26 -1.13 -2.95
N ASP A 60 -6.43 -1.74 -3.09
CA ASP A 60 -6.61 -3.18 -2.95
C ASP A 60 -5.86 -3.92 -4.06
N TYR A 61 -6.01 -3.45 -5.30
CA TYR A 61 -5.41 -4.07 -6.47
C TYR A 61 -3.89 -3.97 -6.50
N TYR A 62 -3.31 -2.89 -5.96
CA TYR A 62 -1.88 -2.74 -5.76
C TYR A 62 -1.37 -3.82 -4.80
N SER A 63 -2.04 -3.96 -3.65
CA SER A 63 -1.68 -4.89 -2.57
C SER A 63 -1.90 -6.34 -2.97
N GLY A 64 -2.99 -6.64 -3.68
CA GLY A 64 -3.44 -7.99 -3.98
C GLY A 64 -3.94 -8.73 -2.74
N GLY A 65 -3.94 -10.06 -2.79
CA GLY A 65 -4.48 -10.93 -1.73
C GLY A 65 -5.20 -12.17 -2.29
N SER A 66 -6.11 -12.73 -1.51
CA SER A 66 -6.95 -13.87 -1.87
C SER A 66 -8.02 -13.52 -2.90
N GLY A 67 -8.56 -14.53 -3.59
CA GLY A 67 -9.68 -14.35 -4.53
C GLY A 67 -10.95 -13.80 -3.87
N LYS A 68 -11.16 -14.09 -2.57
CA LYS A 68 -12.29 -13.57 -1.80
C LYS A 68 -12.13 -12.08 -1.47
N GLU A 69 -10.90 -11.63 -1.21
CA GLU A 69 -10.59 -10.21 -1.03
C GLU A 69 -10.78 -9.45 -2.33
N ARG A 70 -10.29 -9.99 -3.46
CA ARG A 70 -10.53 -9.42 -4.78
C ARG A 70 -12.04 -9.27 -5.06
N TRP A 71 -12.82 -10.33 -4.84
CA TRP A 71 -14.28 -10.25 -5.04
C TRP A 71 -14.93 -9.17 -4.19
N ARG A 72 -14.49 -8.98 -2.93
CA ARG A 72 -15.00 -7.92 -2.06
C ARG A 72 -14.59 -6.53 -2.56
N SER A 73 -13.36 -6.37 -3.02
CA SER A 73 -12.87 -5.13 -3.63
C SER A 73 -13.68 -4.76 -4.88
N ASP A 74 -13.86 -5.70 -5.82
CA ASP A 74 -14.67 -5.50 -7.03
C ASP A 74 -16.12 -5.13 -6.68
N LYS A 75 -16.69 -5.79 -5.66
CA LYS A 75 -18.05 -5.48 -5.19
C LYS A 75 -18.15 -4.10 -4.54
N ARG A 76 -17.11 -3.63 -3.85
CA ARG A 76 -17.05 -2.26 -3.32
C ARG A 76 -17.00 -1.24 -4.45
N LEU A 77 -16.18 -1.47 -5.47
CA LEU A 77 -16.11 -0.63 -6.68
C LEU A 77 -17.50 -0.49 -7.32
N TYR A 78 -18.17 -1.62 -7.58
CA TYR A 78 -19.54 -1.62 -8.13
C TYR A 78 -20.49 -0.74 -7.33
N LYS A 79 -20.54 -0.93 -6.00
CA LYS A 79 -21.44 -0.18 -5.12
C LYS A 79 -21.12 1.30 -5.11
N CYS A 80 -19.84 1.66 -5.04
CA CYS A 80 -19.39 3.04 -5.02
C CYS A 80 -19.76 3.77 -6.31
N VAL A 81 -19.45 3.18 -7.48
CA VAL A 81 -19.79 3.74 -8.79
C VAL A 81 -21.31 3.90 -8.92
N LYS A 82 -22.09 2.86 -8.57
CA LYS A 82 -23.56 2.91 -8.63
C LYS A 82 -24.15 4.00 -7.73
N SER A 83 -23.54 4.26 -6.58
CA SER A 83 -23.97 5.34 -5.67
C SER A 83 -23.53 6.74 -6.08
N SER A 84 -22.64 6.85 -7.07
CA SER A 84 -22.13 8.14 -7.55
C SER A 84 -23.19 8.87 -8.38
N LYS A 85 -23.24 10.20 -8.33
CA LYS A 85 -24.26 11.04 -8.99
C LYS A 85 -24.39 10.78 -10.51
N GLY A 86 -25.60 10.82 -11.05
CA GLY A 86 -25.82 10.74 -12.50
C GLY A 86 -26.31 9.36 -12.95
N TRP A 87 -27.30 9.38 -13.83
CA TRP A 87 -28.06 8.20 -14.24
C TRP A 87 -27.23 7.18 -15.02
N GLN A 88 -26.19 7.62 -15.74
CA GLN A 88 -25.31 6.73 -16.49
C GLN A 88 -24.59 5.69 -15.60
N ASN A 89 -24.42 5.97 -14.31
CA ASN A 89 -23.70 5.09 -13.39
C ASN A 89 -24.42 3.77 -13.12
N GLU A 90 -25.74 3.73 -13.34
CA GLU A 90 -26.52 2.48 -13.31
C GLU A 90 -26.06 1.49 -14.38
N ILE A 91 -25.51 1.98 -15.50
CA ILE A 91 -24.96 1.18 -16.60
C ILE A 91 -23.45 1.00 -16.43
N ILE A 92 -22.72 2.06 -16.05
CA ILE A 92 -21.26 2.00 -15.91
C ILE A 92 -20.84 1.04 -14.79
N ALA A 93 -21.52 1.05 -13.64
CA ALA A 93 -21.17 0.18 -12.51
C ALA A 93 -21.12 -1.32 -12.86
N PRO A 94 -22.16 -1.94 -13.45
CA PRO A 94 -22.11 -3.35 -13.82
C PRO A 94 -21.09 -3.66 -14.92
N VAL A 95 -20.90 -2.75 -15.90
CA VAL A 95 -19.90 -2.91 -16.96
C VAL A 95 -18.49 -2.87 -16.37
N MET A 96 -18.21 -1.91 -15.49
CA MET A 96 -16.92 -1.79 -14.80
C MET A 96 -16.66 -3.00 -13.91
N TRP A 97 -17.68 -3.47 -13.15
CA TRP A 97 -17.57 -4.68 -12.35
C TRP A 97 -17.21 -5.90 -13.20
N LEU A 98 -17.90 -6.13 -14.32
CA LEU A 98 -17.57 -7.22 -15.23
C LEU A 98 -16.15 -7.08 -15.80
N GLY A 99 -15.78 -5.86 -16.21
CA GLY A 99 -14.45 -5.54 -16.74
C GLY A 99 -13.34 -5.92 -15.76
N VAL A 100 -13.42 -5.50 -14.49
CA VAL A 100 -12.40 -5.82 -13.48
C VAL A 100 -12.35 -7.31 -13.14
N ARG A 101 -13.47 -8.04 -13.23
CA ARG A 101 -13.53 -9.49 -13.03
C ARG A 101 -12.78 -10.26 -14.12
N VAL A 102 -12.91 -9.83 -15.38
CA VAL A 102 -12.31 -10.49 -16.54
C VAL A 102 -10.86 -10.03 -16.76
N PHE A 103 -10.61 -8.73 -16.80
CA PHE A 103 -9.31 -8.16 -17.20
C PHE A 103 -8.38 -7.82 -16.02
N GLY A 104 -8.89 -7.86 -14.79
CA GLY A 104 -8.12 -7.57 -13.57
C GLY A 104 -7.49 -8.78 -12.88
N VAL A 105 -7.46 -9.96 -13.51
CA VAL A 105 -6.88 -11.20 -12.93
C VAL A 105 -5.34 -11.12 -12.88
N SER A 106 -4.70 -11.72 -11.87
CA SER A 106 -3.25 -11.60 -11.64
C SER A 106 -2.36 -12.15 -12.76
N PHE A 107 -2.84 -13.11 -13.54
CA PHE A 107 -2.02 -13.76 -14.58
C PHE A 107 -1.99 -12.97 -15.90
N LEU A 108 -2.94 -12.06 -16.14
CA LEU A 108 -2.92 -11.24 -17.35
C LEU A 108 -1.79 -10.21 -17.26
N PRO A 109 -1.13 -9.87 -18.38
CA PRO A 109 -0.03 -8.90 -18.41
C PRO A 109 -0.52 -7.44 -18.36
N THR A 110 -1.63 -7.16 -17.69
CA THR A 110 -2.14 -5.79 -17.52
C THR A 110 -1.39 -5.07 -16.40
N GLN A 111 -1.33 -3.75 -16.50
CA GLN A 111 -0.66 -2.87 -15.54
C GLN A 111 -1.49 -2.61 -14.27
N PHE A 112 -2.80 -2.82 -14.36
CA PHE A 112 -3.81 -2.73 -13.28
C PHE A 112 -4.31 -4.11 -12.81
N ARG A 113 -3.49 -5.17 -12.94
CA ARG A 113 -3.89 -6.54 -12.53
C ARG A 113 -3.91 -6.70 -11.01
N TRP A 114 -4.68 -7.64 -10.47
CA TRP A 114 -4.66 -7.98 -9.05
C TRP A 114 -3.24 -8.29 -8.53
N GLY A 115 -2.74 -7.48 -7.60
CA GLY A 115 -1.41 -7.52 -7.02
C GLY A 115 -0.31 -6.85 -7.83
N PHE A 116 -0.63 -5.87 -8.68
CA PHE A 116 0.35 -5.25 -9.60
C PHE A 116 1.51 -4.52 -8.91
N GLY A 117 1.34 -4.09 -7.65
CA GLY A 117 2.40 -3.47 -6.86
C GLY A 117 3.64 -4.35 -6.69
N ARG A 118 3.44 -5.68 -6.60
CA ARG A 118 4.55 -6.65 -6.53
C ARG A 118 5.43 -6.64 -7.78
N THR A 119 4.84 -6.41 -8.96
CA THR A 119 5.57 -6.34 -10.23
C THR A 119 6.36 -5.04 -10.32
N LYS A 120 5.76 -3.91 -9.90
CA LYS A 120 6.45 -2.60 -9.85
C LYS A 120 7.65 -2.64 -8.90
N ALA A 121 7.48 -3.21 -7.70
CA ALA A 121 8.57 -3.37 -6.74
C ALA A 121 9.74 -4.21 -7.30
N LYS A 122 9.44 -5.32 -8.00
CA LYS A 122 10.48 -6.12 -8.69
C LYS A 122 11.20 -5.33 -9.78
N LYS A 123 10.48 -4.53 -10.56
CA LYS A 123 11.08 -3.69 -11.62
C LYS A 123 12.04 -2.67 -11.02
N LEU A 124 11.64 -1.97 -9.95
CA LEU A 124 12.48 -0.97 -9.27
C LEU A 124 13.80 -1.57 -8.76
N LYS A 125 13.74 -2.77 -8.15
CA LYS A 125 14.93 -3.50 -7.68
C LYS A 125 15.89 -3.90 -8.79
N ASN A 126 15.41 -4.10 -10.01
CA ASN A 126 16.23 -4.52 -11.15
C ASN A 126 16.85 -3.33 -11.91
N THR A 127 16.41 -2.11 -11.65
CA THR A 127 16.89 -0.87 -12.28
C THR A 127 17.73 0.01 -11.35
N SER A 128 17.93 -0.41 -10.08
CA SER A 128 18.80 0.24 -9.11
C SER A 128 20.12 -0.52 -9.01
#